data_AF-A0A1L9R5Y4-F1
#
_entry.id   AF-A0A1L9R5Y4-F1
#
_cell.length_a   1.000
_cell.length_b   1.000
_cell.length_c   1.000
_cell.angle_alpha   90.00
_cell.angle_beta   90.00
_cell.angle_gamma   90.00
#
_symmetry.space_group_name_H-M   'P 1'
#
loop_
_entity.id
_entity.type
_entity.pdbx_description
1 polymer ?
#
loop_
_entity_poly.entity_id
_entity_poly.type
_entity_poly.pdbx_seq_one_letter_code
_entity_poly.pdbx_strand_id
1 'polypeptide(L)'
;MAVPMSTESGRLPAIEEDWFKLVQEHGLKKKTVHSPDIMQTGSKITVQQFLVLRSLWPKRKGIDEIRLPEVHYSKAKDRLRDYGRFEAYLSQIENKRSDQELAEWEGLGEFAPVRDWQLDIERTDEDDESSKILTLNHGSTESELSWEDSKEEFSFEASNPERVIRVALITYLKVIQIFNPDTQINWIVAGNIFTTKFDSAYMVARTDGHLCSRDSKEVLAITNTKPRVRDRADPSAYMQESALMAGWILHDEEHSREVPLSSRLLVSQNRNEIFLTFASYSPEYVKYLMMKDHSKGPGLLKYFKQNRSKDPGFLTMQEYGPWDIYNHVHMRHLSKVLMAFNLEATAMINESARE
;
A
#
# COMPACT_ATOMS: atom_id res chain seq x y z
N MET A 1 42.20 4.61 -9.23
CA MET A 1 41.38 4.04 -8.15
C MET A 1 40.12 4.86 -8.06
N ALA A 2 39.05 4.39 -8.69
CA ALA A 2 37.74 5.03 -8.62
C ALA A 2 37.12 4.64 -7.27
N VAL A 3 36.80 5.66 -6.46
CA VAL A 3 35.96 5.49 -5.28
C VAL A 3 34.57 5.11 -5.79
N PRO A 4 33.95 4.01 -5.33
CA PRO A 4 32.57 3.73 -5.70
C PRO A 4 31.70 4.83 -5.12
N MET A 5 30.93 5.53 -5.97
CA MET A 5 29.83 6.37 -5.51
C MET A 5 28.86 5.49 -4.74
N SER A 6 28.90 5.56 -3.41
CA SER A 6 27.91 4.92 -2.56
C SER A 6 26.56 5.58 -2.84
N THR A 7 25.66 4.77 -3.40
CA THR A 7 24.22 4.98 -3.56
C THR A 7 23.60 5.90 -2.50
N GLU A 8 23.13 7.08 -2.91
CA GLU A 8 22.23 7.96 -2.14
C GLU A 8 20.82 7.34 -2.01
N SER A 9 20.71 6.11 -1.51
CA SER A 9 19.43 5.47 -1.23
C SER A 9 18.91 5.95 0.13
N GLY A 10 17.82 6.73 0.11
CA GLY A 10 17.20 7.29 1.30
C GLY A 10 16.84 6.21 2.32
N ARG A 11 17.35 6.33 3.56
CA ARG A 11 16.97 5.42 4.64
C ARG A 11 15.54 5.72 5.08
N LEU A 12 14.78 4.68 5.42
CA LEU A 12 13.46 4.83 6.03
C LEU A 12 13.59 5.22 7.51
N PRO A 13 13.07 6.37 7.95
CA PRO A 13 13.09 6.72 9.35
C PRO A 13 12.12 5.84 10.14
N ALA A 14 12.64 5.08 11.11
CA ALA A 14 11.80 4.25 11.98
C ALA A 14 11.25 5.04 13.18
N ILE A 15 12.01 6.04 13.63
CA ILE A 15 11.71 6.90 14.77
C ILE A 15 11.98 8.38 14.44
N GLU A 16 11.51 9.26 15.32
CA GLU A 16 11.65 10.71 15.16
C GLU A 16 13.11 11.16 15.04
N GLU A 17 14.02 10.56 15.79
CA GLU A 17 15.45 10.87 15.75
C GLU A 17 16.08 10.57 14.38
N ASP A 18 15.66 9.49 13.73
CA ASP A 18 16.16 9.12 12.40
C ASP A 18 15.61 10.08 11.35
N TRP A 19 14.32 10.39 11.41
CA TRP A 19 13.70 11.37 10.54
C TRP A 19 14.38 12.74 10.67
N PHE A 20 14.68 13.16 11.91
CA PHE A 20 15.35 14.43 12.18
C PHE A 20 16.72 14.48 11.51
N LYS A 21 17.54 13.42 11.61
CA LYS A 21 18.85 13.34 10.95
C LYS A 21 18.71 13.48 9.43
N LEU A 22 17.80 12.73 8.82
CA LEU A 22 17.56 12.77 7.37
C LEU A 22 17.12 14.16 6.90
N VAL A 23 16.25 14.85 7.65
CA VAL A 23 15.86 16.24 7.38
C VAL A 23 17.04 17.20 7.44
N GLN A 24 17.99 16.99 8.35
CA GLN A 24 19.20 17.79 8.41
C GLN A 24 20.14 17.53 7.24
N GLU A 25 20.36 16.26 6.90
CA GLU A 25 21.21 15.81 5.79
C GLU A 25 20.71 16.36 4.44
N HIS A 26 19.39 16.36 4.24
CA HIS A 26 18.76 16.85 3.00
C HIS A 26 18.46 18.36 3.00
N GLY A 27 18.92 19.11 4.00
CA GLY A 27 18.76 20.58 4.04
C GLY A 27 17.32 21.08 4.25
N LEU A 28 16.40 20.23 4.73
CA LEU A 28 14.96 20.51 4.80
C LEU A 28 14.52 21.25 6.07
N LYS A 29 15.47 21.72 6.92
CA LYS A 29 15.20 22.30 8.25
C LYS A 29 14.14 23.41 8.25
N LYS A 30 14.09 24.22 7.18
CA LYS A 30 13.17 25.35 7.02
C LYS A 30 12.01 25.07 6.05
N LYS A 31 11.96 23.86 5.49
CA LYS A 31 10.97 23.46 4.49
C LYS A 31 9.74 22.85 5.15
N THR A 32 8.67 22.65 4.38
CA THR A 32 7.41 21.96 4.73
C THR A 32 6.75 21.43 3.45
N VAL A 33 5.63 20.71 3.57
CA VAL A 33 4.79 20.33 2.42
C VAL A 33 4.26 21.51 1.60
N HIS A 34 4.24 22.73 2.15
CA HIS A 34 3.83 23.94 1.43
C HIS A 34 5.00 24.69 0.75
N SER A 35 6.24 24.19 0.87
CA SER A 35 7.41 24.83 0.27
C SER A 35 7.43 24.62 -1.26
N PRO A 36 7.51 25.71 -2.07
CA PRO A 36 7.39 25.65 -3.52
C PRO A 36 8.52 24.88 -4.22
N ASP A 37 9.68 24.80 -3.59
CA ASP A 37 10.83 24.07 -4.12
C ASP A 37 10.82 22.57 -3.78
N ILE A 38 9.91 22.11 -2.92
CA ILE A 38 9.86 20.71 -2.47
C ILE A 38 8.75 19.93 -3.15
N MET A 39 7.51 20.42 -3.05
CA MET A 39 6.39 19.74 -3.69
C MET A 39 6.40 20.06 -5.18
N GLN A 40 6.62 19.04 -5.98
CA GLN A 40 6.69 19.11 -7.43
C GLN A 40 5.75 18.05 -7.99
N THR A 41 5.08 18.37 -9.09
CA THR A 41 4.19 17.46 -9.78
C THR A 41 5.01 16.39 -10.50
N GLY A 42 4.76 15.12 -10.21
CA GLY A 42 5.46 14.00 -10.84
C GLY A 42 4.86 12.66 -10.43
N SER A 43 5.08 11.62 -11.25
CA SER A 43 4.57 10.27 -10.99
C SER A 43 5.34 9.53 -9.88
N LYS A 44 6.54 10.00 -9.53
CA LYS A 44 7.40 9.42 -8.49
C LYS A 44 7.70 10.45 -7.41
N ILE A 45 7.50 10.05 -6.16
CA ILE A 45 7.83 10.86 -4.99
C ILE A 45 9.34 10.90 -4.75
N THR A 46 9.89 12.08 -4.49
CA THR A 46 11.32 12.25 -4.15
C THR A 46 11.57 12.04 -2.66
N VAL A 47 12.84 11.79 -2.26
CA VAL A 47 13.20 11.65 -0.83
C VAL A 47 12.83 12.90 -0.04
N GLN A 48 13.00 14.09 -0.63
CA GLN A 48 12.64 15.35 0.01
C GLN A 48 11.13 15.49 0.23
N GLN A 49 10.33 15.13 -0.78
CA GLN A 49 8.87 15.08 -0.68
C GLN A 49 8.42 14.09 0.39
N PHE A 50 9.00 12.89 0.42
CA PHE A 50 8.74 11.90 1.46
C PHE A 50 9.06 12.43 2.87
N LEU A 51 10.21 13.07 3.05
CA LEU A 51 10.62 13.60 4.36
C LEU A 51 9.70 14.72 4.85
N VAL A 52 9.19 15.58 3.97
CA VAL A 52 8.19 16.59 4.37
C VAL A 52 6.83 15.99 4.69
N LEU A 53 6.50 14.77 4.23
CA LEU A 53 5.28 14.08 4.68
C LEU A 53 5.38 13.54 6.12
N ARG A 54 6.54 13.63 6.77
CA ARG A 54 6.72 13.24 8.19
C ARG A 54 6.18 11.84 8.48
N SER A 55 6.50 10.91 7.60
CA SER A 55 6.13 9.51 7.76
C SER A 55 7.24 8.73 8.46
N LEU A 56 6.85 7.95 9.47
CA LEU A 56 7.72 7.00 10.17
C LEU A 56 7.33 5.58 9.76
N TRP A 57 8.35 4.77 9.50
CA TRP A 57 8.22 3.36 9.16
C TRP A 57 8.96 2.51 10.19
N PRO A 58 8.32 2.16 11.33
CA PRO A 58 8.90 1.27 12.31
C PRO A 58 9.32 -0.08 11.72
N LYS A 59 10.00 -0.88 12.55
CA LYS A 59 10.37 -2.25 12.18
C LYS A 59 9.12 -3.03 11.74
N ARG A 60 9.23 -3.73 10.61
CA ARG A 60 8.20 -4.67 10.14
C ARG A 60 7.92 -5.68 11.25
N LYS A 61 6.64 -5.87 11.57
CA LYS A 61 6.16 -6.90 12.50
C LYS A 61 5.81 -8.17 11.75
N GLY A 62 5.99 -9.31 12.41
CA GLY A 62 5.60 -10.61 11.89
C GLY A 62 4.08 -10.76 11.78
N ILE A 63 3.64 -11.76 11.01
CA ILE A 63 2.21 -12.02 10.78
C ILE A 63 1.45 -12.36 12.07
N ASP A 64 2.11 -12.96 13.07
CA ASP A 64 1.52 -13.36 14.35
C ASP A 64 1.41 -12.19 15.35
N GLU A 65 2.04 -11.06 15.05
CA GLU A 65 1.99 -9.86 15.89
C GLU A 65 0.79 -8.96 15.58
N ILE A 66 0.05 -9.25 14.50
CA ILE A 66 -1.15 -8.50 14.15
C ILE A 66 -2.23 -8.71 15.21
N ARG A 67 -2.85 -7.62 15.65
CA ARG A 67 -3.92 -7.64 16.64
C ARG A 67 -5.15 -6.98 16.02
N LEU A 68 -6.23 -7.75 15.92
CA LEU A 68 -7.56 -7.27 15.53
C LEU A 68 -8.54 -7.53 16.69
N PRO A 69 -9.70 -6.85 16.73
CA PRO A 69 -10.70 -7.13 17.74
C PRO A 69 -11.14 -8.60 17.71
N GLU A 70 -11.04 -9.28 18.85
CA GLU A 70 -11.28 -10.74 18.98
C GLU A 70 -12.67 -11.15 18.47
N VAL A 71 -13.67 -10.29 18.68
CA VAL A 71 -15.05 -10.52 18.23
C VAL A 71 -15.15 -10.68 16.71
N HIS A 72 -14.38 -9.90 15.93
CA HIS A 72 -14.39 -9.99 14.47
C HIS A 72 -13.50 -11.14 14.00
N TYR A 73 -12.37 -11.38 14.66
CA TYR A 73 -11.47 -12.47 14.31
C TYR A 73 -12.10 -13.85 14.54
N SER A 74 -12.81 -14.06 15.66
CA SER A 74 -13.52 -15.32 15.92
C SER A 74 -14.63 -15.54 14.87
N LYS A 75 -15.42 -14.52 14.56
CA LYS A 75 -16.46 -14.59 13.52
C LYS A 75 -15.86 -14.91 12.14
N ALA A 76 -14.73 -14.31 11.81
CA ALA A 76 -14.01 -14.59 10.57
C ALA A 76 -13.56 -16.06 10.48
N LYS A 77 -13.01 -16.59 11.58
CA LYS A 77 -12.59 -17.99 11.67
C LYS A 77 -13.78 -18.93 11.46
N ASP A 78 -14.92 -18.68 12.12
CA ASP A 78 -16.10 -19.53 11.99
C ASP A 78 -16.66 -19.51 10.57
N ARG A 79 -16.70 -18.34 9.91
CA ARG A 79 -17.18 -18.22 8.52
C ARG A 79 -16.33 -18.97 7.52
N LEU A 80 -15.01 -18.95 7.71
CA LEU A 80 -14.08 -19.61 6.78
C LEU A 80 -13.94 -21.11 7.06
N ARG A 81 -14.14 -21.58 8.29
CA ARG A 81 -13.95 -22.99 8.69
C ARG A 81 -14.79 -23.97 7.87
N ASP A 82 -16.04 -23.61 7.61
CA ASP A 82 -17.03 -24.54 7.07
C ASP A 82 -17.18 -24.43 5.54
N TYR A 83 -16.25 -23.74 4.87
CA TYR A 83 -16.31 -23.49 3.43
C TYR A 83 -15.37 -24.40 2.63
N GLY A 84 -15.92 -25.50 2.08
CA GLY A 84 -15.15 -26.53 1.39
C GLY A 84 -14.27 -26.01 0.23
N ARG A 85 -14.70 -24.97 -0.50
CA ARG A 85 -13.90 -24.39 -1.59
C ARG A 85 -12.68 -23.61 -1.09
N PHE A 86 -12.76 -23.03 0.10
CA PHE A 86 -11.61 -22.37 0.72
C PHE A 86 -10.58 -23.41 1.16
N GLU A 87 -11.02 -24.53 1.74
CA GLU A 87 -10.13 -25.65 2.04
C GLU A 87 -9.51 -26.28 0.77
N ALA A 88 -10.29 -26.41 -0.31
CA ALA A 88 -9.78 -26.87 -1.60
C ALA A 88 -8.68 -25.94 -2.15
N TYR A 89 -8.90 -24.62 -2.08
CA TYR A 89 -7.91 -23.61 -2.45
C TYR A 89 -6.60 -23.73 -1.67
N LEU A 90 -6.70 -23.85 -0.34
CA LEU A 90 -5.52 -23.99 0.52
C LEU A 90 -4.78 -25.31 0.25
N SER A 91 -5.52 -26.41 0.03
CA SER A 91 -4.97 -27.71 -0.32
C SER A 91 -4.20 -27.67 -1.65
N GLN A 92 -4.67 -26.90 -2.63
CA GLN A 92 -3.96 -26.77 -3.90
C GLN A 92 -2.62 -26.02 -3.73
N ILE A 93 -2.59 -24.98 -2.90
CA ILE A 93 -1.34 -24.28 -2.55
C ILE A 93 -0.39 -25.22 -1.82
N GLU A 94 -0.88 -25.95 -0.81
CA GLU A 94 -0.07 -26.90 -0.03
C GLU A 94 0.59 -27.96 -0.90
N ASN A 95 -0.17 -28.52 -1.84
CA ASN A 95 0.30 -29.57 -2.73
C ASN A 95 1.11 -29.04 -3.93
N LYS A 96 1.35 -27.73 -4.02
CA LYS A 96 2.08 -27.07 -5.12
C LYS A 96 1.60 -27.49 -6.51
N ARG A 97 0.29 -27.70 -6.68
CA ARG A 97 -0.23 -28.25 -7.95
C ARG A 97 -0.16 -27.20 -9.05
N SER A 98 0.35 -27.62 -10.20
CA SER A 98 0.44 -26.85 -11.45
C SER A 98 -0.86 -26.94 -12.26
N ASP A 99 -1.06 -26.01 -13.18
CA ASP A 99 -2.28 -25.80 -13.97
C ASP A 99 -2.65 -26.92 -14.96
N GLN A 100 -1.88 -28.02 -15.01
CA GLN A 100 -1.99 -29.03 -16.05
C GLN A 100 -3.22 -29.95 -15.93
N GLU A 101 -3.98 -29.92 -14.83
CA GLU A 101 -5.10 -30.84 -14.60
C GLU A 101 -6.44 -30.11 -14.33
N LEU A 102 -7.24 -29.89 -15.37
CA LEU A 102 -8.55 -29.19 -15.33
C LEU A 102 -9.53 -29.76 -14.29
N ALA A 103 -9.52 -31.07 -14.04
CA ALA A 103 -10.38 -31.71 -13.04
C ALA A 103 -10.07 -31.24 -11.61
N GLU A 104 -8.87 -30.73 -11.35
CA GLU A 104 -8.46 -30.22 -10.04
C GLU A 104 -9.01 -28.81 -9.76
N TRP A 105 -9.53 -28.13 -10.77
CA TRP A 105 -10.10 -26.78 -10.66
C TRP A 105 -11.61 -26.79 -10.34
N GLU A 106 -12.30 -27.89 -10.61
CA GLU A 106 -13.76 -28.02 -10.46
C GLU A 106 -14.24 -27.81 -9.00
N GLY A 107 -13.35 -27.97 -8.01
CA GLY A 107 -13.63 -27.76 -6.59
C GLY A 107 -13.32 -26.37 -6.03
N LEU A 108 -12.61 -25.50 -6.78
CA LEU A 108 -12.12 -24.21 -6.27
C LEU A 108 -13.19 -23.12 -6.27
N GLY A 109 -14.17 -23.20 -7.18
CA GLY A 109 -15.23 -22.19 -7.34
C GLY A 109 -14.69 -20.77 -7.45
N GLU A 110 -15.07 -19.89 -6.52
CA GLU A 110 -14.64 -18.48 -6.48
C GLU A 110 -13.13 -18.33 -6.31
N PHE A 111 -12.44 -19.32 -5.75
CA PHE A 111 -10.98 -19.31 -5.60
C PHE A 111 -10.24 -19.80 -6.85
N ALA A 112 -10.92 -20.36 -7.86
CA ALA A 112 -10.28 -20.73 -9.11
C ALA A 112 -9.52 -19.54 -9.74
N PRO A 113 -10.16 -18.38 -10.02
CA PRO A 113 -9.44 -17.24 -10.58
C PRO A 113 -8.37 -16.69 -9.63
N VAL A 114 -8.54 -16.81 -8.30
CA VAL A 114 -7.51 -16.40 -7.34
C VAL A 114 -6.24 -17.20 -7.56
N ARG A 115 -6.36 -18.52 -7.63
CA ARG A 115 -5.21 -19.38 -7.85
C ARG A 115 -4.58 -19.13 -9.22
N ASP A 116 -5.39 -19.06 -10.28
CA ASP A 116 -4.91 -18.82 -11.64
C ASP A 116 -3.97 -17.61 -11.70
N TRP A 117 -4.41 -16.49 -11.12
CA TRP A 117 -3.57 -15.31 -11.01
C TRP A 117 -2.31 -15.49 -10.15
N GLN A 118 -2.35 -16.31 -9.09
CA GLN A 118 -1.15 -16.60 -8.30
C GLN A 118 -0.12 -17.41 -9.10
N LEU A 119 -0.57 -18.32 -9.96
CA LEU A 119 0.27 -19.10 -10.88
C LEU A 119 0.81 -18.20 -12.01
N ASP A 120 0.02 -17.25 -12.52
CA ASP A 120 0.51 -16.23 -13.47
C ASP A 120 1.62 -15.34 -12.91
N ILE A 121 1.55 -14.98 -11.62
CA ILE A 121 2.65 -14.25 -10.96
C ILE A 121 3.93 -15.10 -10.99
N GLU A 122 3.82 -16.41 -10.73
CA GLU A 122 4.97 -17.33 -10.72
C GLU A 122 5.61 -17.42 -12.10
N ARG A 123 4.80 -17.54 -13.16
CA ARG A 123 5.26 -17.56 -14.56
C ARG A 123 5.98 -16.29 -14.96
N THR A 124 5.41 -15.15 -14.56
CA THR A 124 6.00 -13.84 -14.87
C THR A 124 7.40 -13.71 -14.26
N ASP A 125 7.63 -14.36 -13.11
CA ASP A 125 8.96 -14.40 -12.49
C ASP A 125 9.96 -15.29 -13.26
N GLU A 126 9.51 -16.44 -13.77
CA GLU A 126 10.34 -17.36 -14.56
C GLU A 126 10.79 -16.73 -15.89
N ASP A 127 9.90 -15.98 -16.55
CA ASP A 127 10.19 -15.26 -17.79
C ASP A 127 11.18 -14.10 -17.57
N ASP A 128 11.10 -13.39 -16.44
CA ASP A 128 12.03 -12.32 -16.08
C ASP A 128 13.45 -12.86 -15.82
N GLU A 129 13.60 -14.01 -15.13
CA GLU A 129 14.90 -14.65 -14.93
C GLU A 129 15.48 -15.21 -16.24
N SER A 130 14.64 -15.81 -17.09
CA SER A 130 15.04 -16.33 -18.41
C SER A 130 15.49 -15.19 -19.35
N SER A 131 14.83 -14.03 -19.28
CA SER A 131 15.17 -12.84 -20.06
C SER A 131 16.46 -12.16 -19.59
N LYS A 132 16.77 -12.20 -18.29
CA LYS A 132 18.06 -11.75 -17.72
C LYS A 132 19.23 -12.62 -18.19
N ILE A 133 19.02 -13.94 -18.36
CA ILE A 133 20.05 -14.85 -18.87
C ILE A 133 20.38 -14.56 -20.35
N LEU A 134 19.37 -14.20 -21.17
CA LEU A 134 19.57 -13.89 -22.59
C LEU A 134 20.21 -12.51 -22.83
N THR A 135 19.98 -11.53 -21.95
CA THR A 135 20.52 -10.16 -22.09
C THR A 135 21.99 -10.01 -21.69
N LEU A 136 22.62 -11.03 -21.09
CA LEU A 136 24.07 -11.05 -20.85
C LEU A 136 24.91 -11.19 -22.13
N ASN A 137 24.29 -11.38 -23.31
CA ASN A 137 24.99 -11.67 -24.56
C ASN A 137 24.93 -10.60 -25.66
N HIS A 138 24.31 -9.42 -25.46
CA HIS A 138 24.31 -8.36 -26.49
C HIS A 138 24.75 -7.01 -25.93
N GLY A 139 25.95 -6.58 -26.33
CA GLY A 139 26.53 -5.28 -26.00
C GLY A 139 25.92 -4.11 -26.80
N SER A 140 25.72 -3.01 -26.06
CA SER A 140 25.81 -1.59 -26.43
C SER A 140 25.34 -1.10 -27.82
N THR A 141 24.41 -0.11 -27.86
CA THR A 141 24.68 1.32 -28.20
C THR A 141 23.43 2.24 -28.10
N GLU A 142 23.63 3.43 -27.52
CA GLU A 142 23.12 4.82 -27.77
C GLU A 142 21.86 5.08 -28.67
N SER A 143 21.07 6.16 -28.59
CA SER A 143 20.96 7.39 -27.77
C SER A 143 19.65 8.16 -28.12
N GLU A 144 19.28 9.14 -27.27
CA GLU A 144 18.66 10.46 -27.56
C GLU A 144 17.15 10.70 -27.83
N LEU A 145 16.60 11.60 -26.96
CA LEU A 145 15.61 12.70 -27.17
C LEU A 145 14.14 12.36 -27.49
N SER A 146 13.09 13.12 -27.13
CA SER A 146 12.70 14.00 -25.99
C SER A 146 11.24 14.43 -26.25
N TRP A 147 10.42 14.53 -25.20
CA TRP A 147 9.14 15.26 -25.08
C TRP A 147 7.92 14.85 -25.93
N GLU A 148 6.89 14.29 -25.27
CA GLU A 148 5.57 14.95 -25.16
C GLU A 148 4.70 14.26 -24.10
N ASP A 149 4.28 15.06 -23.12
CA ASP A 149 3.25 14.76 -22.12
C ASP A 149 1.90 14.50 -22.79
N SER A 150 1.05 13.73 -22.11
CA SER A 150 -0.36 13.43 -22.44
C SER A 150 -0.64 12.25 -23.37
N LYS A 151 -0.44 11.05 -22.81
CA LYS A 151 -1.34 9.89 -22.88
C LYS A 151 -0.66 8.78 -22.08
N GLU A 152 -1.19 8.41 -20.92
CA GLU A 152 -1.08 7.00 -20.52
C GLU A 152 -1.94 6.25 -21.54
N GLU A 153 -1.31 5.98 -22.68
CA GLU A 153 -1.81 5.07 -23.67
C GLU A 153 -2.14 3.79 -22.94
N PHE A 154 -3.36 3.32 -23.17
CA PHE A 154 -3.79 1.97 -22.89
C PHE A 154 -2.97 1.04 -23.79
N SER A 155 -1.65 0.97 -23.58
CA SER A 155 -0.79 0.01 -24.24
C SER A 155 -1.21 -1.34 -23.68
N PHE A 156 -1.69 -2.19 -24.57
CA PHE A 156 -1.91 -3.60 -24.31
C PHE A 156 -0.54 -4.31 -24.28
N GLU A 157 0.38 -3.82 -23.45
CA GLU A 157 1.58 -4.56 -23.10
C GLU A 157 1.14 -5.64 -22.12
N ALA A 158 1.01 -6.86 -22.66
CA ALA A 158 0.85 -8.09 -21.90
C ALA A 158 2.05 -8.39 -20.96
N SER A 159 3.05 -7.50 -20.89
CA SER A 159 4.30 -7.65 -20.14
C SER A 159 4.46 -6.65 -18.99
N ASN A 160 3.38 -6.22 -18.33
CA ASN A 160 3.50 -5.47 -17.08
C ASN A 160 3.18 -6.40 -15.88
N PRO A 161 4.19 -7.01 -15.23
CA PRO A 161 4.01 -7.85 -14.05
C PRO A 161 3.19 -7.15 -12.95
N GLU A 162 3.28 -5.82 -12.84
CA GLU A 162 2.49 -5.05 -11.86
C GLU A 162 0.98 -5.16 -12.11
N ARG A 163 0.54 -5.26 -13.37
CA ARG A 163 -0.89 -5.43 -13.71
C ARG A 163 -1.40 -6.82 -13.30
N VAL A 164 -0.60 -7.87 -13.53
CA VAL A 164 -0.94 -9.24 -13.11
C VAL A 164 -1.10 -9.28 -11.58
N ILE A 165 -0.13 -8.72 -10.85
CA ILE A 165 -0.16 -8.66 -9.38
C ILE A 165 -1.35 -7.86 -8.87
N ARG A 166 -1.68 -6.72 -9.50
CA ARG A 166 -2.86 -5.92 -9.17
C ARG A 166 -4.15 -6.71 -9.30
N VAL A 167 -4.35 -7.40 -10.43
CA VAL A 167 -5.56 -8.19 -10.66
C VAL A 167 -5.62 -9.36 -9.69
N ALA A 168 -4.49 -10.03 -9.42
CA ALA A 168 -4.39 -11.11 -8.46
C ALA A 168 -4.84 -10.67 -7.05
N LEU A 169 -4.26 -9.56 -6.56
CA LEU A 169 -4.56 -9.02 -5.23
C LEU A 169 -6.05 -8.67 -5.09
N ILE A 170 -6.59 -7.91 -6.04
CA ILE A 170 -7.99 -7.47 -5.95
C ILE A 170 -8.95 -8.64 -6.11
N THR A 171 -8.64 -9.63 -6.97
CA THR A 171 -9.45 -10.84 -7.11
C THR A 171 -9.53 -11.58 -5.77
N TYR A 172 -8.38 -11.78 -5.11
CA TYR A 172 -8.35 -12.38 -3.77
C TYR A 172 -9.18 -11.59 -2.76
N LEU A 173 -9.00 -10.26 -2.69
CA LEU A 173 -9.75 -9.39 -1.76
C LEU A 173 -11.27 -9.45 -1.99
N LYS A 174 -11.71 -9.48 -3.25
CA LYS A 174 -13.12 -9.61 -3.60
C LYS A 174 -13.68 -10.99 -3.22
N VAL A 175 -12.92 -12.06 -3.41
CA VAL A 175 -13.34 -13.40 -2.99
C VAL A 175 -13.47 -13.47 -1.47
N ILE A 176 -12.54 -12.89 -0.71
CA ILE A 176 -12.68 -12.78 0.75
C ILE A 176 -13.94 -12.00 1.12
N GLN A 177 -14.28 -10.93 0.41
CA GLN A 177 -15.51 -10.17 0.67
C GLN A 177 -16.79 -10.99 0.44
N ILE A 178 -16.83 -11.94 -0.50
CA ILE A 178 -18.03 -12.76 -0.79
C ILE A 178 -18.50 -13.53 0.45
N PHE A 179 -17.58 -13.88 1.36
CA PHE A 179 -17.89 -14.50 2.66
C PHE A 179 -18.54 -13.54 3.68
N ASN A 180 -18.84 -12.31 3.27
CA ASN A 180 -19.63 -11.34 4.01
C ASN A 180 -20.77 -10.81 3.12
N PRO A 181 -21.82 -11.59 2.83
CA PRO A 181 -22.83 -11.23 1.84
C PRO A 181 -23.64 -9.98 2.21
N ASP A 182 -23.89 -9.74 3.49
CA ASP A 182 -24.62 -8.56 4.00
C ASP A 182 -23.70 -7.33 4.14
N THR A 183 -22.58 -7.29 3.40
CA THR A 183 -21.58 -6.25 3.59
C THR A 183 -21.91 -4.99 2.82
N GLN A 184 -21.88 -3.88 3.54
CA GLN A 184 -21.96 -2.54 3.00
C GLN A 184 -20.63 -2.05 2.42
N ILE A 185 -19.66 -2.94 2.21
CA ILE A 185 -18.36 -2.61 1.61
C ILE A 185 -18.20 -3.24 0.22
N ASN A 186 -17.29 -2.68 -0.56
CA ASN A 186 -16.92 -3.20 -1.86
C ASN A 186 -15.45 -2.92 -2.21
N TRP A 187 -14.68 -3.95 -2.53
CA TRP A 187 -13.37 -3.83 -3.15
C TRP A 187 -13.53 -3.49 -4.64
N ILE A 188 -12.89 -2.39 -5.04
CA ILE A 188 -12.90 -1.82 -6.39
C ILE A 188 -11.52 -1.98 -7.02
N VAL A 189 -11.49 -2.54 -8.24
CA VAL A 189 -10.27 -2.72 -9.05
C VAL A 189 -9.76 -1.38 -9.59
N ALA A 190 -10.66 -0.46 -9.92
CA ALA A 190 -10.28 0.86 -10.36
C ALA A 190 -9.57 1.60 -9.22
N GLY A 191 -8.39 2.13 -9.52
CA GLY A 191 -7.65 3.00 -8.60
C GLY A 191 -8.48 4.22 -8.22
N ASN A 192 -8.38 4.61 -6.95
CA ASN A 192 -8.82 5.93 -6.49
C ASN A 192 -7.68 6.95 -6.62
N ILE A 193 -8.04 8.21 -6.87
CA ILE A 193 -7.12 9.33 -7.04
C ILE A 193 -7.35 10.33 -5.90
N PHE A 194 -6.36 10.47 -5.03
CA PHE A 194 -6.31 11.55 -4.05
C PHE A 194 -5.49 12.70 -4.63
N THR A 195 -6.14 13.83 -4.88
CA THR A 195 -5.46 15.06 -5.30
C THR A 195 -5.39 16.00 -4.12
N THR A 196 -4.19 16.27 -3.65
CA THR A 196 -3.94 17.15 -2.51
C THR A 196 -3.35 18.45 -2.99
N LYS A 197 -3.94 19.59 -2.61
CA LYS A 197 -3.43 20.92 -2.96
C LYS A 197 -2.61 21.50 -1.82
N PHE A 198 -1.36 21.83 -2.12
CA PHE A 198 -0.49 22.65 -1.30
C PHE A 198 -0.41 24.08 -1.89
N ASP A 199 0.22 25.02 -1.19
CA ASP A 199 0.17 26.45 -1.55
C ASP A 199 0.67 26.75 -2.97
N SER A 200 1.64 25.97 -3.43
CA SER A 200 2.37 26.19 -4.68
C SER A 200 2.44 24.96 -5.58
N ALA A 201 1.82 23.85 -5.16
CA ALA A 201 1.91 22.57 -5.85
C ALA A 201 0.71 21.69 -5.54
N TYR A 202 0.55 20.61 -6.29
CA TYR A 202 -0.38 19.56 -5.96
C TYR A 202 0.32 18.21 -5.99
N MET A 203 -0.15 17.28 -5.17
CA MET A 203 0.28 15.89 -5.16
C MET A 203 -0.89 15.04 -5.64
N VAL A 204 -0.63 14.14 -6.59
CA VAL A 204 -1.61 13.16 -7.07
C VAL A 204 -1.17 11.78 -6.61
N ALA A 205 -1.95 11.20 -5.70
CA ALA A 205 -1.76 9.86 -5.17
C ALA A 205 -2.77 8.92 -5.83
N ARG A 206 -2.29 8.00 -6.68
CA ARG A 206 -3.13 6.99 -7.35
C ARG A 206 -2.94 5.62 -6.71
N THR A 207 -4.02 5.06 -6.22
CA THR A 207 -4.04 3.70 -5.65
C THR A 207 -4.24 2.66 -6.75
N ASP A 208 -3.86 1.40 -6.49
CA ASP A 208 -4.08 0.30 -7.44
C ASP A 208 -5.48 -0.33 -7.35
N GLY A 209 -6.25 0.12 -6.37
CA GLY A 209 -7.57 -0.37 -5.99
C GLY A 209 -7.86 0.03 -4.55
N HIS A 210 -9.11 -0.11 -4.13
CA HIS A 210 -9.53 0.35 -2.81
C HIS A 210 -10.78 -0.37 -2.32
N LEU A 211 -10.98 -0.40 -1.01
CA LEU A 211 -12.24 -0.77 -0.37
C LEU A 211 -13.06 0.49 -0.15
N CYS A 212 -14.34 0.47 -0.50
CA CYS A 212 -15.25 1.57 -0.18
C CYS A 212 -16.58 1.09 0.40
N SER A 213 -17.28 2.00 1.07
CA SER A 213 -18.70 1.83 1.40
C SER A 213 -19.53 1.77 0.11
N ARG A 214 -20.53 0.90 0.06
CA ARG A 214 -21.43 0.75 -1.09
C ARG A 214 -22.30 1.97 -1.27
N ASP A 215 -22.76 2.56 -0.17
CA ASP A 215 -23.72 3.66 -0.17
C ASP A 215 -23.00 4.99 -0.31
N SER A 216 -22.12 5.31 0.64
CA SER A 216 -21.42 6.61 0.67
C SER A 216 -20.25 6.71 -0.31
N LYS A 217 -19.79 5.58 -0.88
CA LYS A 217 -18.57 5.48 -1.73
C LYS A 217 -17.29 5.90 -1.03
N GLU A 218 -17.33 6.05 0.30
CA GLU A 218 -16.20 6.46 1.10
C GLU A 218 -15.15 5.37 1.14
N VAL A 219 -13.88 5.76 1.04
CA VAL A 219 -12.74 4.85 1.06
C VAL A 219 -12.46 4.40 2.49
N LEU A 220 -12.27 3.10 2.67
CA LEU A 220 -12.07 2.42 3.96
C LEU A 220 -10.71 1.71 4.04
N ALA A 221 -10.16 1.33 2.89
CA ALA A 221 -8.81 0.81 2.74
C ALA A 221 -8.32 1.04 1.31
N ILE A 222 -7.01 1.05 1.11
CA ILE A 222 -6.38 1.25 -0.20
C ILE A 222 -5.42 0.11 -0.53
N THR A 223 -5.09 -0.05 -1.81
CA THR A 223 -4.11 -1.04 -2.26
C THR A 223 -2.96 -0.42 -3.05
N ASN A 224 -1.80 -1.07 -2.99
CA ASN A 224 -0.61 -0.71 -3.75
C ASN A 224 0.18 -1.99 -4.13
N THR A 225 0.53 -2.16 -5.39
CA THR A 225 1.21 -3.34 -5.92
C THR A 225 2.54 -2.98 -6.55
N LYS A 226 3.50 -3.89 -6.44
CA LYS A 226 4.81 -3.75 -7.06
C LYS A 226 5.28 -5.08 -7.65
N PRO A 227 5.96 -5.05 -8.81
CA PRO A 227 6.46 -6.25 -9.47
C PRO A 227 7.68 -6.86 -8.77
N ARG A 228 8.34 -6.10 -7.88
CA ARG A 228 9.57 -6.52 -7.20
C ARG A 228 9.30 -6.93 -5.76
N VAL A 229 10.12 -7.89 -5.29
CA VAL A 229 10.22 -8.26 -3.88
C VAL A 229 10.49 -7.02 -3.04
N ARG A 230 9.90 -6.97 -1.85
CA ARG A 230 9.93 -5.79 -0.99
C ARG A 230 11.26 -5.70 -0.25
N ASP A 231 12.10 -4.76 -0.66
CA ASP A 231 13.36 -4.43 0.01
C ASP A 231 13.25 -3.11 0.76
N ARG A 232 13.68 -3.07 2.03
CA ARG A 232 13.71 -1.83 2.82
C ARG A 232 14.93 -0.95 2.50
N ALA A 233 15.94 -1.50 1.84
CA ALA A 233 17.07 -0.71 1.32
C ALA A 233 16.67 0.11 0.08
N ASP A 234 15.64 -0.33 -0.67
CA ASP A 234 14.96 0.46 -1.69
C ASP A 234 13.67 1.08 -1.10
N PRO A 235 13.71 2.32 -0.60
CA PRO A 235 12.56 2.95 0.07
C PRO A 235 11.44 3.34 -0.90
N SER A 236 11.58 3.16 -2.21
CA SER A 236 10.69 3.76 -3.21
C SER A 236 9.21 3.39 -3.00
N ALA A 237 8.92 2.11 -2.73
CA ALA A 237 7.57 1.65 -2.44
C ALA A 237 7.00 2.28 -1.15
N TYR A 238 7.81 2.31 -0.10
CA TYR A 238 7.46 2.90 1.20
C TYR A 238 7.17 4.41 1.10
N MET A 239 7.97 5.13 0.32
CA MET A 239 7.77 6.55 0.06
C MET A 239 6.47 6.79 -0.69
N GLN A 240 6.17 5.98 -1.72
CA GLN A 240 4.92 6.06 -2.46
C GLN A 240 3.72 5.78 -1.55
N GLU A 241 3.78 4.74 -0.71
CA GLU A 241 2.72 4.37 0.22
C GLU A 241 2.46 5.45 1.28
N SER A 242 3.50 6.14 1.76
CA SER A 242 3.37 7.34 2.59
C SER A 242 2.64 8.47 1.88
N ALA A 243 2.91 8.68 0.59
CA ALA A 243 2.22 9.68 -0.24
C ALA A 243 0.74 9.33 -0.42
N LEU A 244 0.42 8.06 -0.70
CA LEU A 244 -0.95 7.57 -0.82
C LEU A 244 -1.72 7.80 0.48
N MET A 245 -1.13 7.45 1.62
CA MET A 245 -1.77 7.60 2.92
C MET A 245 -1.95 9.07 3.31
N ALA A 246 -0.94 9.92 3.12
CA ALA A 246 -1.05 11.35 3.38
C ALA A 246 -2.10 12.02 2.48
N GLY A 247 -2.15 11.63 1.20
CA GLY A 247 -3.15 12.11 0.25
C GLY A 247 -4.58 11.70 0.66
N TRP A 248 -4.74 10.45 1.10
CA TRP A 248 -6.02 9.96 1.64
C TRP A 248 -6.44 10.73 2.91
N ILE A 249 -5.50 11.01 3.82
CA ILE A 249 -5.77 11.80 5.05
C ILE A 249 -6.28 13.18 4.69
N LEU A 250 -5.56 13.90 3.84
CA LEU A 250 -5.94 15.25 3.45
C LEU A 250 -7.25 15.30 2.66
N HIS A 251 -7.49 14.32 1.79
CA HIS A 251 -8.77 14.20 1.09
C HIS A 251 -9.93 14.16 2.07
N ASP A 252 -9.81 13.39 3.15
CA ASP A 252 -10.92 13.25 4.12
C ASP A 252 -11.15 14.53 4.90
N GLU A 253 -10.07 15.19 5.33
CA GLU A 253 -10.13 16.46 6.04
C GLU A 253 -10.76 17.57 5.17
N GLU A 254 -10.39 17.64 3.89
CA GLU A 254 -10.97 18.60 2.93
C GLU A 254 -12.48 18.38 2.71
N HIS A 255 -12.95 17.14 2.82
CA HIS A 255 -14.36 16.78 2.66
C HIS A 255 -15.10 16.62 3.99
N SER A 256 -14.47 16.98 5.12
CA SER A 256 -15.02 16.81 6.48
C SER A 256 -15.53 15.37 6.74
N ARG A 257 -14.81 14.38 6.21
CA ARG A 257 -15.19 12.98 6.33
C ARG A 257 -14.63 12.37 7.60
N GLU A 258 -15.53 11.90 8.45
CA GLU A 258 -15.18 11.05 9.57
C GLU A 258 -15.05 9.60 9.08
N VAL A 259 -13.84 9.05 9.14
CA VAL A 259 -13.63 7.63 8.84
C VAL A 259 -13.96 6.85 10.11
N PRO A 260 -14.93 5.93 10.08
CA PRO A 260 -15.40 5.28 11.30
C PRO A 260 -14.41 4.21 11.82
N LEU A 261 -13.39 3.89 11.02
CA LEU A 261 -12.28 3.02 11.43
C LEU A 261 -11.19 3.82 12.14
N SER A 262 -10.78 3.34 13.32
CA SER A 262 -9.73 3.93 14.16
C SER A 262 -8.34 3.94 13.53
N SER A 263 -8.13 3.21 12.44
CA SER A 263 -6.87 3.15 11.70
C SER A 263 -7.14 2.96 10.21
N ARG A 264 -6.26 3.52 9.38
CA ARG A 264 -6.35 3.42 7.93
C ARG A 264 -5.53 2.25 7.42
N LEU A 265 -6.16 1.33 6.68
CA LEU A 265 -5.49 0.15 6.14
C LEU A 265 -4.98 0.40 4.72
N LEU A 266 -3.73 0.01 4.49
CA LEU A 266 -3.13 -0.18 3.17
C LEU A 266 -2.77 -1.66 3.01
N VAL A 267 -3.32 -2.31 1.99
CA VAL A 267 -2.96 -3.68 1.59
C VAL A 267 -1.99 -3.58 0.42
N SER A 268 -0.76 -4.03 0.61
CA SER A 268 0.23 -4.04 -0.49
C SER A 268 0.62 -5.44 -0.90
N GLN A 269 0.92 -5.62 -2.19
CA GLN A 269 1.50 -6.85 -2.69
C GLN A 269 2.74 -6.54 -3.53
N ASN A 270 3.86 -7.09 -3.10
CA ASN A 270 5.15 -7.03 -3.76
C ASN A 270 5.46 -8.43 -4.27
N ARG A 271 5.31 -8.67 -5.57
CA ARG A 271 5.45 -10.00 -6.17
C ARG A 271 4.56 -11.03 -5.45
N ASN A 272 5.15 -12.05 -4.83
CA ASN A 272 4.45 -13.12 -4.11
C ASN A 272 4.18 -12.79 -2.63
N GLU A 273 4.58 -11.61 -2.15
CA GLU A 273 4.45 -11.22 -0.75
C GLU A 273 3.38 -10.15 -0.55
N ILE A 274 2.41 -10.43 0.31
CA ILE A 274 1.39 -9.48 0.76
C ILE A 274 1.78 -8.88 2.11
N PHE A 275 1.55 -7.57 2.27
CA PHE A 275 1.76 -6.82 3.51
C PHE A 275 0.52 -6.03 3.87
N LEU A 276 0.29 -5.87 5.17
CA LEU A 276 -0.76 -5.01 5.71
C LEU A 276 -0.09 -3.88 6.48
N THR A 277 -0.41 -2.65 6.13
CA THR A 277 0.10 -1.45 6.81
C THR A 277 -1.06 -0.70 7.45
N PHE A 278 -1.03 -0.57 8.77
CA PHE A 278 -1.99 0.23 9.52
C PHE A 278 -1.35 1.58 9.83
N ALA A 279 -2.00 2.63 9.34
CA ALA A 279 -1.58 4.01 9.56
C ALA A 279 -2.27 4.61 10.78
N SER A 280 -1.47 5.17 11.68
CA SER A 280 -1.91 5.94 12.84
C SER A 280 -1.29 7.33 12.83
N TYR A 281 -2.08 8.34 13.16
CA TYR A 281 -1.65 9.73 13.20
C TYR A 281 -2.50 10.50 14.21
N SER A 282 -1.99 11.64 14.66
CA SER A 282 -2.68 12.53 15.59
C SER A 282 -3.33 13.72 14.89
N PRO A 283 -4.24 14.45 15.56
CA PRO A 283 -4.74 15.72 15.06
C PRO A 283 -3.62 16.72 14.74
N GLU A 284 -2.48 16.65 15.44
CA GLU A 284 -1.29 17.47 15.20
C GLU A 284 -0.67 17.20 13.82
N TYR A 285 -0.69 15.95 13.35
CA TYR A 285 -0.26 15.60 12.01
C TYR A 285 -1.16 16.25 10.94
N VAL A 286 -2.48 16.21 11.13
CA VAL A 286 -3.44 16.87 10.23
C VAL A 286 -3.22 18.38 10.22
N LYS A 287 -3.09 19.01 11.41
CA LYS A 287 -2.78 20.44 11.54
C LYS A 287 -1.50 20.81 10.79
N TYR A 288 -0.48 19.95 10.86
CA TYR A 288 0.77 20.13 10.11
C TYR A 288 0.54 20.11 8.60
N LEU A 289 -0.16 19.10 8.09
CA LEU A 289 -0.41 18.94 6.66
C LEU A 289 -1.25 20.08 6.06
N MET A 290 -2.10 20.72 6.85
CA MET A 290 -3.01 21.80 6.43
C MET A 290 -2.44 23.22 6.66
N MET A 291 -1.22 23.37 7.15
CA MET A 291 -0.67 24.65 7.59
C MET A 291 -0.22 25.54 6.41
N LYS A 292 -1.15 26.36 5.89
CA LYS A 292 -0.96 27.25 4.72
C LYS A 292 -0.13 28.52 4.93
N ASP A 293 0.33 28.85 6.15
CA ASP A 293 1.08 30.09 6.39
C ASP A 293 2.43 29.84 7.07
N HIS A 294 3.47 29.73 6.24
CA HIS A 294 4.85 29.61 6.68
C HIS A 294 5.74 30.81 6.31
N SER A 295 5.17 31.89 5.77
CA SER A 295 5.88 33.18 5.67
C SER A 295 6.32 33.69 7.06
N LYS A 296 5.70 33.17 8.14
CA LYS A 296 5.97 33.49 9.55
C LYS A 296 6.22 32.26 10.44
N GLY A 297 6.25 31.06 9.85
CA GLY A 297 6.22 29.79 10.59
C GLY A 297 7.61 29.18 10.87
N PRO A 298 7.77 28.43 11.97
CA PRO A 298 8.96 27.66 12.24
C PRO A 298 9.06 26.49 11.24
N GLY A 299 9.85 26.58 10.16
CA GLY A 299 10.01 25.45 9.24
C GLY A 299 10.37 24.13 9.96
N LEU A 300 10.20 22.96 9.30
CA LEU A 300 10.15 21.60 9.88
C LEU A 300 10.85 21.40 11.24
N LEU A 301 12.11 21.83 11.37
CA LEU A 301 12.90 21.63 12.59
C LEU A 301 12.41 22.42 13.81
N LYS A 302 11.92 23.64 13.62
CA LYS A 302 11.45 24.47 14.73
C LYS A 302 10.04 24.04 15.16
N TYR A 303 9.17 23.61 14.22
CA TYR A 303 7.90 22.95 14.57
C TYR A 303 8.16 21.68 15.39
N PHE A 304 9.07 20.83 14.92
CA PHE A 304 9.49 19.62 15.64
C PHE A 304 10.01 19.93 17.05
N LYS A 305 10.98 20.85 17.19
CA LYS A 305 11.55 21.20 18.50
C LYS A 305 10.53 21.76 19.48
N GLN A 306 9.51 22.49 19.01
CA GLN A 306 8.48 23.06 19.86
C GLN A 306 7.47 22.00 20.37
N ASN A 307 7.24 20.95 19.58
CA ASN A 307 6.22 19.93 19.87
C ASN A 307 6.79 18.57 20.29
N ARG A 308 8.12 18.40 20.31
CA ARG A 308 8.80 17.13 20.60
C ARG A 308 8.37 16.48 21.93
N SER A 309 8.08 17.27 22.96
CA SER A 309 7.67 16.75 24.28
C SER A 309 6.16 16.53 24.43
N LYS A 310 5.38 16.75 23.37
CA LYS A 310 3.93 16.59 23.36
C LYS A 310 3.56 15.52 22.34
N ASP A 311 3.14 15.97 21.17
CA ASP A 311 2.82 15.18 20.00
C ASP A 311 3.44 15.94 18.81
N PRO A 312 4.53 15.42 18.24
CA PRO A 312 5.19 16.14 17.17
C PRO A 312 4.39 16.08 15.87
N GLY A 313 3.31 15.30 15.74
CA GLY A 313 2.49 15.23 14.54
C GLY A 313 3.19 14.46 13.43
N PHE A 314 3.30 13.14 13.59
CA PHE A 314 3.83 12.21 12.57
C PHE A 314 2.75 11.25 12.10
N LEU A 315 2.91 10.76 10.87
CA LEU A 315 2.21 9.59 10.36
C LEU A 315 3.06 8.35 10.65
N THR A 316 2.54 7.40 11.41
CA THR A 316 3.22 6.13 11.65
C THR A 316 2.61 5.03 10.76
N MET A 317 3.45 4.43 9.92
CA MET A 317 3.08 3.36 8.98
C MET A 317 3.54 2.00 9.56
N GLN A 318 2.71 1.37 10.39
CA GLN A 318 3.06 0.07 10.98
C GLN A 318 2.75 -1.07 10.00
N GLU A 319 3.81 -1.63 9.42
CA GLU A 319 3.76 -2.77 8.49
C GLU A 319 3.76 -4.11 9.22
N TYR A 320 2.96 -5.06 8.72
CA TYR A 320 2.90 -6.47 9.08
C TYR A 320 3.10 -7.34 7.84
N GLY A 321 3.81 -8.45 7.98
CA GLY A 321 4.05 -9.40 6.89
C GLY A 321 5.48 -9.97 6.91
N PRO A 322 5.91 -10.64 5.83
CA PRO A 322 5.11 -10.97 4.65
C PRO A 322 4.13 -12.12 4.89
N TRP A 323 2.99 -12.09 4.21
CA TRP A 323 2.23 -13.30 3.85
C TRP A 323 2.65 -13.74 2.46
N ASP A 324 2.93 -15.02 2.28
CA ASP A 324 3.42 -15.57 1.01
C ASP A 324 2.25 -16.25 0.30
N ILE A 325 1.96 -15.85 -0.93
CA ILE A 325 0.84 -16.38 -1.72
C ILE A 325 1.00 -17.86 -2.06
N TYR A 326 2.22 -18.39 -1.98
CA TYR A 326 2.52 -19.81 -2.18
C TYR A 326 2.56 -20.63 -0.90
N ASN A 327 2.17 -20.03 0.24
CA ASN A 327 2.11 -20.71 1.52
C ASN A 327 0.66 -20.77 2.03
N HIS A 328 0.10 -21.99 2.09
CA HIS A 328 -1.29 -22.20 2.48
C HIS A 328 -1.58 -21.76 3.93
N VAL A 329 -0.61 -21.88 4.86
CA VAL A 329 -0.76 -21.40 6.24
C VAL A 329 -0.84 -19.88 6.25
N HIS A 330 -0.01 -19.20 5.45
CA HIS A 330 -0.03 -17.75 5.31
C HIS A 330 -1.36 -17.29 4.73
N MET A 331 -1.82 -17.89 3.63
CA MET A 331 -3.10 -17.52 3.00
C MET A 331 -4.29 -17.77 3.93
N ARG A 332 -4.28 -18.90 4.66
CA ARG A 332 -5.29 -19.18 5.70
C ARG A 332 -5.33 -18.10 6.77
N HIS A 333 -4.17 -17.66 7.26
CA HIS A 333 -4.08 -16.62 8.28
C HIS A 333 -4.55 -15.27 7.72
N LEU A 334 -4.05 -14.88 6.55
CA LEU A 334 -4.39 -13.63 5.89
C LEU A 334 -5.90 -13.53 5.60
N SER A 335 -6.53 -14.61 5.13
CA SER A 335 -7.99 -14.63 4.89
C SER A 335 -8.80 -14.31 6.14
N LYS A 336 -8.40 -14.85 7.30
CA LYS A 336 -9.06 -14.58 8.59
C LYS A 336 -8.88 -13.12 9.00
N VAL A 337 -7.68 -12.58 8.84
CA VAL A 337 -7.37 -11.18 9.14
C VAL A 337 -8.19 -10.22 8.27
N LEU A 338 -8.20 -10.44 6.95
CA LEU A 338 -8.94 -9.59 6.01
C LEU A 338 -10.46 -9.70 6.20
N MET A 339 -10.98 -10.91 6.48
CA MET A 339 -12.38 -11.10 6.81
C MET A 339 -12.75 -10.38 8.12
N ALA A 340 -11.90 -10.45 9.14
CA ALA A 340 -12.13 -9.74 10.40
C ALA A 340 -12.18 -8.22 10.17
N PHE A 341 -11.26 -7.67 9.36
CA PHE A 341 -11.29 -6.27 8.98
C PHE A 341 -12.57 -5.90 8.21
N ASN A 342 -13.00 -6.72 7.24
CA ASN A 342 -14.25 -6.51 6.51
C ASN A 342 -15.47 -6.48 7.45
N LEU A 343 -15.50 -7.35 8.47
CA LEU A 343 -16.56 -7.40 9.48
C LEU A 343 -16.57 -6.15 10.36
N GLU A 344 -15.40 -5.67 10.78
CA GLU A 344 -15.26 -4.43 11.55
C GLU A 344 -15.75 -3.23 10.73
N ALA A 345 -15.27 -3.08 9.50
CA ALA A 345 -15.69 -2.01 8.60
C ALA A 345 -17.21 -2.02 8.35
N THR A 346 -17.80 -3.21 8.17
CA THR A 346 -19.26 -3.34 8.00
C THR A 346 -20.02 -2.94 9.26
N ALA A 347 -19.56 -3.36 10.44
CA ALA A 347 -20.20 -3.03 11.70
C ALA A 347 -20.21 -1.51 11.94
N MET A 348 -19.06 -0.88 11.72
CA MET A 348 -18.88 0.57 11.88
C MET A 348 -19.78 1.39 10.95
N ILE A 349 -19.88 1.03 9.67
CA ILE A 349 -20.80 1.70 8.72
C ILE A 349 -22.26 1.57 9.19
N ASN A 350 -22.65 0.39 9.66
CA ASN A 350 -24.00 0.14 10.13
C ASN A 350 -24.33 0.90 11.43
N GLU A 351 -23.33 1.19 12.26
CA GLU A 351 -23.47 2.01 13.46
C GLU A 351 -23.63 3.48 13.08
N SER A 352 -22.77 4.02 12.20
CA SER A 352 -22.89 5.41 11.72
C SER A 352 -24.18 5.70 10.96
N ALA A 353 -24.80 4.69 10.32
CA ALA A 353 -26.09 4.84 9.64
C ALA A 353 -27.30 4.90 10.59
N ARG A 354 -27.12 4.60 11.89
CA ARG A 354 -28.19 4.63 12.91
C ARG A 354 -28.22 5.91 13.73
N GLU A 355 -27.13 6.67 13.72
CA GLU A 355 -27.02 8.02 14.31
C GLU A 355 -27.59 9.07 13.36
#